data_AF-A0A7S7EVL4-F1
#
_entry.id   AF-A0A7S7EVL4-F1
#
_cell.length_a   1.000
_cell.length_b   1.000
_cell.length_c   1.000
_cell.angle_alpha   90.00
_cell.angle_beta   90.00
_cell.angle_gamma   90.00
#
_symmetry.space_group_name_H-M   'P 1'
#
loop_
_entity.id
_entity.type
_entity.pdbx_description
1 polymer ?
#
loop_
_entity_poly.entity_id
_entity_poly.type
_entity_poly.pdbx_seq_one_letter_code
_entity_poly.pdbx_strand_id
1 'polypeptide(L)'
;MKKSGIILSLTLLVFLMSFSTCFAAGLQLEDSYPKNGSHNSMLENVVVKLYFNEDVSADEVQAANKDAFEVTDAKGKTLKTKILYPKQTKEIWVLVEETLISNTDYKLKISGDLQMVNGDTLGKEQLVEFTTRNTSVDSSVNMGLMAVMMVGMIGYTSLSAKRQLKKQEEEAVAEEKVKVNPYKVAKETGKSVEQVVAKTEKEKEKARAQAEKKNKGKSNAKANEIILADEPAKDTQRVTGPKPITAAGSTYKSGRKEKAELERQRAAAKAAAGTTRPKNATGKSKNKKTTK
;
A
#
# COMPACT_ATOMS: atom_id res chain seq x y z
N MET A 1 70.51 54.03 -17.30
CA MET A 1 69.09 53.74 -17.00
C MET A 1 68.76 54.29 -15.63
N LYS A 2 67.76 55.18 -15.51
CA LYS A 2 67.44 55.84 -14.23
C LYS A 2 66.98 54.79 -13.22
N LYS A 3 67.47 54.84 -11.98
CA LYS A 3 67.19 53.84 -10.92
C LYS A 3 65.70 53.52 -10.77
N SER A 4 64.83 54.49 -11.03
CA SER A 4 63.37 54.35 -11.03
C SER A 4 62.83 53.35 -12.06
N GLY A 5 63.45 53.21 -13.24
CA GLY A 5 63.02 52.25 -14.25
C GLY A 5 63.36 50.80 -13.89
N ILE A 6 64.48 50.60 -13.21
CA ILE A 6 64.90 49.29 -12.70
C ILE A 6 63.97 48.85 -11.56
N ILE A 7 63.64 49.76 -10.64
CA ILE A 7 62.72 49.48 -9.54
C ILE A 7 61.34 49.12 -10.08
N LEU A 8 60.82 49.87 -11.05
CA LEU A 8 59.50 49.64 -11.63
C LEU A 8 59.43 48.30 -12.40
N SER A 9 60.49 47.96 -13.12
CA SER A 9 60.65 46.66 -13.78
C SER A 9 60.73 45.50 -12.78
N LEU A 10 61.47 45.66 -11.67
CA LEU A 10 61.61 44.63 -10.64
C LEU A 10 60.30 44.40 -9.90
N THR A 11 59.57 45.47 -9.55
CA THR A 11 58.25 45.35 -8.91
C THR A 11 57.22 44.70 -9.82
N LEU A 12 57.25 45.00 -11.13
CA LEU A 12 56.36 44.35 -12.10
C LEU A 12 56.67 42.86 -12.22
N LEU A 13 57.95 42.48 -12.21
CA LEU A 13 58.39 41.09 -12.28
C LEU A 13 58.02 40.29 -11.02
N VAL A 14 58.20 40.88 -9.83
CA VAL A 14 57.77 40.25 -8.56
C VAL A 14 56.24 40.12 -8.53
N PHE A 15 55.50 41.12 -9.00
CA PHE A 15 54.04 41.07 -9.09
C PHE A 15 53.58 39.97 -10.06
N LEU A 16 54.19 39.87 -11.24
CA LEU A 16 53.88 38.82 -12.23
C LEU A 16 54.24 37.41 -11.73
N MET A 17 55.33 37.25 -10.98
CA MET A 17 55.70 35.97 -10.34
C MET A 17 54.79 35.59 -9.17
N SER A 18 54.02 36.54 -8.62
CA SER A 18 53.13 36.31 -7.47
C SER A 18 51.75 35.74 -7.84
N PHE A 19 51.38 35.71 -9.13
CA PHE A 19 50.07 35.21 -9.58
C PHE A 19 50.08 33.77 -10.13
N SER A 20 51.18 33.03 -10.01
CA SER A 20 51.33 31.70 -10.62
C SER A 20 50.77 30.53 -9.80
N THR A 21 50.05 30.76 -8.70
CA THR A 21 49.30 29.67 -8.05
C THR A 21 47.98 29.46 -8.78
N CYS A 22 48.06 28.98 -10.01
CA CYS A 22 46.94 28.27 -10.61
C CYS A 22 46.76 27.02 -9.76
N PHE A 23 45.86 27.09 -8.77
CA PHE A 23 45.35 25.89 -8.11
C PHE A 23 44.63 25.10 -9.21
N ALA A 24 45.35 24.17 -9.85
CA ALA A 24 44.70 23.07 -10.52
C ALA A 24 43.70 22.49 -9.50
N ALA A 25 42.45 22.30 -9.91
CA ALA A 25 41.48 21.64 -9.05
C ALA A 25 42.04 20.24 -8.78
N GLY A 26 42.59 20.04 -7.57
CA GLY A 26 43.21 18.78 -7.18
C GLY A 26 42.19 17.64 -7.19
N LEU A 27 42.66 16.42 -6.90
CA LEU A 27 41.79 15.27 -6.76
C LEU A 27 40.68 15.55 -5.74
N GLN A 28 39.44 15.25 -6.09
CA GLN A 28 38.26 15.45 -5.26
C GLN A 28 37.34 14.23 -5.35
N LEU A 29 36.81 13.82 -4.20
CA LEU A 29 35.66 12.92 -4.14
C LEU A 29 34.39 13.69 -4.49
N GLU A 30 33.72 13.29 -5.56
CA GLU A 30 32.47 13.88 -6.03
C GLU A 30 31.26 13.29 -5.30
N ASP A 31 31.23 11.96 -5.16
CA ASP A 31 30.11 11.25 -4.53
C ASP A 31 30.56 9.92 -3.91
N SER A 32 29.68 9.34 -3.10
CA SER A 32 29.86 8.03 -2.50
C SER A 32 28.55 7.26 -2.42
N TYR A 33 28.63 5.94 -2.51
CA TYR A 33 27.54 5.04 -2.19
C TYR A 33 28.01 3.97 -1.20
N PRO A 34 27.40 3.83 0.00
CA PRO A 34 26.30 4.63 0.52
C PRO A 34 26.65 6.12 0.61
N LYS A 35 25.64 6.98 0.45
CA LYS A 35 25.83 8.44 0.56
C LYS A 35 26.32 8.78 1.96
N ASN A 36 27.18 9.78 2.06
CA ASN A 36 27.61 10.32 3.35
C ASN A 36 26.39 10.76 4.18
N GLY A 37 26.31 10.28 5.43
CA GLY A 37 25.17 10.45 6.33
C GLY A 37 23.95 9.57 6.05
N SER A 38 24.07 8.51 5.23
CA SER A 38 22.94 7.62 4.95
C SER A 38 22.63 6.67 6.11
N HIS A 39 21.35 6.32 6.31
CA HIS A 39 20.91 5.50 7.47
C HIS A 39 20.29 4.14 7.14
N ASN A 40 20.37 3.71 5.88
CA ASN A 40 19.69 2.51 5.39
C ASN A 40 20.64 1.59 4.62
N SER A 41 21.89 1.52 5.07
CA SER A 41 22.90 0.69 4.43
C SER A 41 22.66 -0.80 4.68
N MET A 42 23.04 -1.60 3.69
CA MET A 42 22.98 -3.06 3.76
C MET A 42 23.93 -3.58 4.86
N LEU A 43 23.65 -4.77 5.40
CA LEU A 43 24.46 -5.38 6.45
C LEU A 43 25.51 -6.36 5.88
N GLU A 44 25.21 -6.98 4.75
CA GLU A 44 26.05 -7.99 4.12
C GLU A 44 26.54 -7.50 2.76
N ASN A 45 27.73 -7.97 2.35
CA ASN A 45 28.36 -7.63 1.07
C ASN A 45 28.45 -6.12 0.84
N VAL A 46 28.83 -5.38 1.88
CA VAL A 46 28.86 -3.92 1.84
C VAL A 46 30.03 -3.46 0.98
N VAL A 47 29.70 -2.75 -0.10
CA VAL A 47 30.67 -2.10 -0.97
C VAL A 47 30.44 -0.61 -0.89
N VAL A 48 31.45 0.12 -0.41
CA VAL A 48 31.48 1.59 -0.48
C VAL A 48 32.08 1.99 -1.82
N LYS A 49 31.26 2.50 -2.72
CA LYS A 49 31.67 3.02 -4.02
C LYS A 49 32.03 4.49 -3.87
N LEU A 50 33.19 4.86 -4.38
CA LEU A 50 33.72 6.21 -4.35
C LEU A 50 33.84 6.72 -5.78
N TYR A 51 33.36 7.92 -6.03
CA TYR A 51 33.39 8.57 -7.33
C TYR A 51 34.28 9.81 -7.25
N PHE A 52 35.26 9.90 -8.13
CA PHE A 52 36.23 10.99 -8.16
C PHE A 52 36.10 11.82 -9.43
N ASN A 53 36.60 13.05 -9.38
CA ASN A 53 36.66 13.92 -10.56
C ASN A 53 37.70 13.46 -11.59
N GLU A 54 38.69 12.70 -11.16
CA GLU A 54 39.86 12.29 -11.95
C GLU A 54 40.17 10.79 -11.85
N ASP A 55 41.07 10.32 -12.71
CA ASP A 55 41.44 8.90 -12.82
C ASP A 55 42.29 8.44 -11.62
N VAL A 56 41.76 7.48 -10.86
CA VAL A 56 42.36 6.96 -9.61
C VAL A 56 42.51 5.43 -9.61
N SER A 57 41.99 4.73 -10.62
CA SER A 57 41.96 3.27 -10.66
C SER A 57 43.03 2.63 -11.57
N ALA A 58 43.93 3.43 -12.15
CA ALA A 58 44.97 2.91 -13.06
C ALA A 58 45.99 2.04 -12.32
N ASP A 59 46.44 0.95 -12.95
CA ASP A 59 47.32 -0.07 -12.34
C ASP A 59 48.59 0.51 -11.71
N GLU A 60 49.12 1.61 -12.26
CA GLU A 60 50.31 2.30 -11.79
C GLU A 60 50.16 2.90 -10.39
N VAL A 61 48.95 3.38 -10.03
CA VAL A 61 48.68 4.04 -8.73
C VAL A 61 48.06 3.09 -7.70
N GLN A 62 47.59 1.91 -8.12
CA GLN A 62 46.91 0.96 -7.23
C GLN A 62 47.78 0.47 -6.07
N ALA A 63 49.09 0.31 -6.32
CA ALA A 63 50.04 -0.13 -5.29
C ALA A 63 50.25 0.94 -4.21
N ALA A 64 50.31 2.22 -4.60
CA ALA A 64 50.44 3.34 -3.67
C ALA A 64 49.15 3.55 -2.87
N ASN A 65 47.99 3.34 -3.48
CA ASN A 65 46.67 3.60 -2.88
C ASN A 65 46.12 2.44 -2.04
N LYS A 66 46.82 1.31 -1.95
CA LYS A 66 46.32 0.09 -1.30
C LYS A 66 45.90 0.30 0.16
N ASP A 67 46.66 1.10 0.89
CA ASP A 67 46.46 1.38 2.32
C ASP A 67 45.78 2.75 2.56
N ALA A 68 45.25 3.38 1.51
CA ALA A 68 44.62 4.70 1.60
C ALA A 68 43.19 4.66 2.18
N PHE A 69 42.65 3.47 2.46
CA PHE A 69 41.26 3.29 2.86
C PHE A 69 41.15 2.49 4.15
N GLU A 70 40.41 3.03 5.11
CA GLU A 70 40.15 2.36 6.38
C GLU A 70 38.67 2.49 6.76
N VAL A 71 38.00 1.36 7.00
CA VAL A 71 36.63 1.36 7.52
C VAL A 71 36.65 1.06 9.01
N THR A 72 35.99 1.90 9.80
CA THR A 72 35.88 1.77 11.25
C THR A 72 34.43 1.75 11.70
N ASP A 73 34.16 0.99 12.76
CA ASP A 73 32.90 1.03 13.52
C ASP A 73 32.86 2.27 14.44
N ALA A 74 31.69 2.63 14.97
CA ALA A 74 31.47 3.66 15.98
C ALA A 74 32.39 3.52 17.21
N LYS A 75 32.87 2.30 17.49
CA LYS A 75 33.82 2.02 18.58
C LYS A 75 35.30 2.21 18.19
N GLY A 76 35.58 2.63 16.97
CA GLY A 76 36.94 2.76 16.43
C GLY A 76 37.61 1.42 16.08
N LYS A 77 36.83 0.33 15.97
CA LYS A 77 37.35 -0.97 15.54
C LYS A 77 37.47 -0.96 14.01
N THR A 78 38.68 -1.16 13.49
CA THR A 78 38.95 -1.31 12.06
C THR A 78 38.37 -2.63 11.54
N LEU A 79 37.66 -2.56 10.43
CA LEU A 79 37.09 -3.71 9.72
C LEU A 79 38.05 -4.18 8.62
N LYS A 80 37.99 -5.46 8.29
CA LYS A 80 38.72 -6.00 7.14
C LYS A 80 38.07 -5.54 5.84
N THR A 81 38.87 -4.93 4.98
CA THR A 81 38.44 -4.39 3.70
C THR A 81 39.31 -4.85 2.56
N LYS A 82 38.69 -4.98 1.38
CA LYS A 82 39.36 -5.25 0.11
C LYS A 82 39.07 -4.13 -0.88
N ILE A 83 40.11 -3.55 -1.45
CA ILE A 83 39.99 -2.51 -2.46
C ILE A 83 39.82 -3.17 -3.83
N LEU A 84 38.79 -2.74 -4.55
CA LEU A 84 38.45 -3.22 -5.88
C LEU A 84 38.49 -2.04 -6.85
N TYR A 85 39.19 -2.25 -7.96
CA TYR A 85 39.29 -1.29 -9.05
C TYR A 85 38.35 -1.75 -10.18
N PRO A 86 37.18 -1.12 -10.34
CA PRO A 86 36.27 -1.43 -11.43
C PRO A 86 36.88 -0.97 -12.77
N LYS A 87 36.20 -1.26 -13.89
CA LYS A 87 36.67 -0.82 -15.22
C LYS A 87 36.61 0.70 -15.40
N GLN A 88 35.81 1.38 -14.58
CA GLN A 88 35.65 2.82 -14.55
C GLN A 88 36.86 3.46 -13.86
N THR A 89 37.58 4.32 -14.58
CA THR A 89 38.86 4.90 -14.15
C THR A 89 38.75 5.85 -12.95
N LYS A 90 37.56 6.45 -12.77
CA LYS A 90 37.23 7.44 -11.74
C LYS A 90 36.51 6.85 -10.53
N GLU A 91 36.52 5.53 -10.40
CA GLU A 91 35.83 4.83 -9.31
C GLU A 91 36.77 3.94 -8.52
N ILE A 92 36.56 3.88 -7.21
CA ILE A 92 37.18 2.89 -6.32
C ILE A 92 36.08 2.27 -5.47
N TRP A 93 36.10 0.94 -5.34
CA TRP A 93 35.12 0.21 -4.55
C TRP A 93 35.82 -0.41 -3.33
N VAL A 94 35.38 -0.05 -2.14
CA VAL A 94 35.88 -0.59 -0.87
C VAL A 94 34.90 -1.65 -0.39
N LEU A 95 35.25 -2.92 -0.55
CA LEU A 95 34.46 -4.04 -0.06
C LEU A 95 34.79 -4.31 1.40
N VAL A 96 33.78 -4.35 2.27
CA VAL A 96 33.91 -4.84 3.64
C VAL A 96 33.68 -6.34 3.66
N GLU A 97 34.64 -7.12 4.16
CA GLU A 97 34.59 -8.59 4.13
C GLU A 97 33.71 -9.18 5.26
N GLU A 98 33.44 -8.40 6.29
CA GLU A 98 32.68 -8.81 7.47
C GLU A 98 31.21 -8.38 7.37
N THR A 99 30.30 -9.17 7.94
CA THR A 99 28.90 -8.77 8.12
C THR A 99 28.81 -7.66 9.16
N LEU A 100 28.17 -6.55 8.78
CA LEU A 100 27.98 -5.41 9.66
C LEU A 100 26.86 -5.65 10.67
N ILE A 101 26.98 -4.97 11.80
CA ILE A 101 25.99 -4.98 12.86
C ILE A 101 24.84 -4.04 12.47
N SER A 102 23.61 -4.45 12.77
CA SER A 102 22.42 -3.63 12.52
C SER A 102 22.42 -2.34 13.34
N ASN A 103 21.85 -1.26 12.79
CA ASN A 103 21.66 0.02 13.48
C ASN A 103 22.95 0.55 14.12
N THR A 104 24.04 0.49 13.35
CA THR A 104 25.38 0.86 13.81
C THR A 104 26.02 1.81 12.81
N ASP A 105 26.71 2.83 13.32
CA ASP A 105 27.40 3.83 12.53
C ASP A 105 28.80 3.33 12.12
N TYR A 106 29.13 3.54 10.86
CA TYR A 106 30.42 3.21 10.28
C TYR A 106 31.02 4.42 9.57
N LYS A 107 32.34 4.44 9.53
CA LYS A 107 33.13 5.53 8.94
C LYS A 107 34.19 4.94 8.02
N LEU A 108 34.14 5.31 6.75
CA LEU A 108 35.23 5.12 5.82
C LEU A 108 36.11 6.37 5.83
N LYS A 109 37.38 6.18 6.16
CA LYS A 109 38.45 7.17 6.08
C LYS A 109 39.22 6.96 4.78
N ILE A 110 39.35 8.05 4.03
CA ILE A 110 40.13 8.11 2.79
C ILE A 110 41.34 9.00 3.07
N SER A 111 42.54 8.45 2.92
CA SER A 111 43.79 9.17 3.16
C SER A 111 43.93 10.37 2.21
N GLY A 112 44.44 11.48 2.74
CA GLY A 112 44.85 12.63 1.93
C GLY A 112 45.96 12.28 0.94
N ASP A 113 46.72 11.21 1.21
CA ASP A 113 47.82 10.75 0.36
C ASP A 113 47.35 9.90 -0.83
N LEU A 114 46.03 9.73 -1.03
CA LEU A 114 45.48 9.04 -2.19
C LEU A 114 45.95 9.74 -3.48
N GLN A 115 46.63 8.99 -4.35
CA GLN A 115 47.24 9.50 -5.59
C GLN A 115 46.39 9.21 -6.83
N MET A 116 46.33 10.16 -7.74
CA MET A 116 45.81 9.98 -9.11
C MET A 116 46.95 9.78 -10.12
N VAL A 117 46.60 9.42 -11.36
CA VAL A 117 47.58 9.11 -12.43
C VAL A 117 48.60 10.24 -12.66
N ASN A 118 48.17 11.50 -12.55
CA ASN A 118 49.06 12.64 -12.78
C ASN A 118 50.04 12.92 -11.61
N GLY A 119 49.99 12.13 -10.53
CA GLY A 119 50.84 12.28 -9.34
C GLY A 119 50.28 13.23 -8.28
N ASP A 120 49.17 13.91 -8.56
CA ASP A 120 48.46 14.73 -7.57
C ASP A 120 47.79 13.85 -6.50
N THR A 121 47.54 14.45 -5.33
CA THR A 121 46.93 13.78 -4.19
C THR A 121 45.60 14.42 -3.80
N LEU A 122 44.78 13.70 -3.02
CA LEU A 122 43.57 14.23 -2.41
C LEU A 122 43.87 15.41 -1.45
N GLY A 123 45.08 15.45 -0.88
CA GLY A 123 45.65 16.53 -0.09
C GLY A 123 45.08 16.67 1.32
N LYS A 124 43.85 16.20 1.57
CA LYS A 124 43.22 16.16 2.89
C LYS A 124 42.46 14.85 3.07
N GLU A 125 42.46 14.39 4.32
CA GLU A 125 41.65 13.24 4.71
C GLU A 125 40.17 13.54 4.52
N GLN A 126 39.45 12.59 3.92
CA GLN A 126 38.01 12.67 3.72
C GLN A 126 37.31 11.52 4.43
N LEU A 127 36.11 11.81 4.92
CA LEU A 127 35.31 10.87 5.69
C LEU A 127 33.96 10.64 5.01
N VAL A 128 33.59 9.37 4.87
CA VAL A 128 32.25 8.94 4.45
C VAL A 128 31.63 8.18 5.60
N GLU A 129 30.58 8.74 6.20
CA GLU A 129 29.85 8.17 7.33
C GLU A 129 28.54 7.53 6.83
N PHE A 130 28.19 6.35 7.35
CA PHE A 130 26.92 5.70 7.05
C PHE A 130 26.47 4.80 8.20
N THR A 131 25.16 4.70 8.39
CA THR A 131 24.50 3.83 9.37
C THR A 131 23.84 2.66 8.66
N THR A 132 23.99 1.46 9.23
CA THR A 132 23.29 0.25 8.75
C THR A 132 21.81 0.25 9.12
N ARG A 133 20.99 -0.39 8.28
CA ARG A 133 19.55 -0.53 8.53
C ARG A 133 19.26 -1.24 9.86
N ASN A 134 18.19 -0.81 10.54
CA ASN A 134 17.68 -1.44 11.75
C ASN A 134 16.78 -2.65 11.44
N THR A 135 17.34 -3.86 11.44
CA THR A 135 16.62 -5.11 11.14
C THR A 135 15.72 -5.58 12.28
N SER A 136 15.95 -5.10 13.51
CA SER A 136 15.09 -5.41 14.66
C SER A 136 13.71 -4.79 14.49
N VAL A 137 13.66 -3.54 14.01
CA VAL A 137 12.39 -2.86 13.72
C VAL A 137 11.68 -3.56 12.56
N ASP A 138 12.38 -3.87 11.48
CA ASP A 138 11.81 -4.59 10.32
C ASP A 138 11.18 -5.93 10.73
N SER A 139 11.88 -6.70 11.56
CA SER A 139 11.40 -8.00 12.05
C SER A 139 10.17 -7.84 12.95
N SER A 140 10.17 -6.84 13.83
CA SER A 140 9.04 -6.56 14.73
C SER A 140 7.78 -6.10 13.98
N VAL A 141 7.95 -5.27 12.95
CA VAL A 141 6.85 -4.79 12.10
C VAL A 141 6.24 -5.94 11.30
N ASN A 142 7.08 -6.76 10.67
CA ASN A 142 6.61 -7.92 9.90
C ASN A 142 5.92 -8.96 10.79
N MET A 143 6.45 -9.20 11.99
CA MET A 143 5.80 -10.08 12.97
C MET A 143 4.46 -9.51 13.46
N GLY A 144 4.38 -8.19 13.67
CA GLY A 144 3.14 -7.50 13.99
C GLY A 144 2.08 -7.65 12.89
N LEU A 145 2.47 -7.47 11.63
CA LEU A 145 1.56 -7.65 10.49
C LEU A 145 1.05 -9.09 10.39
N MET A 146 1.94 -10.09 10.58
CA MET A 146 1.54 -11.50 10.62
C MET A 146 0.58 -11.79 11.78
N ALA A 147 0.81 -11.24 12.97
CA ALA A 147 -0.08 -11.39 14.11
C ALA A 147 -1.48 -10.81 13.84
N VAL A 148 -1.54 -9.62 13.22
CA VAL A 148 -2.82 -9.00 12.82
C VAL A 148 -3.54 -9.87 11.79
N MET A 149 -2.83 -10.42 10.80
CA MET A 149 -3.41 -11.32 9.80
C MET A 149 -3.94 -12.62 10.43
N MET A 150 -3.19 -13.21 11.38
CA MET A 150 -3.61 -14.42 12.10
C MET A 150 -4.86 -14.17 12.95
N VAL A 151 -4.91 -13.07 13.71
CA VAL A 151 -6.10 -12.66 14.48
C VAL A 151 -7.29 -12.40 13.54
N GLY A 152 -7.05 -11.75 12.41
CA GLY A 152 -8.06 -11.52 11.37
C GLY A 152 -8.63 -12.83 10.80
N MET A 153 -7.77 -13.79 10.45
CA MET A 153 -8.20 -15.10 9.97
C MET A 153 -8.95 -15.90 11.03
N ILE A 154 -8.50 -15.91 12.28
CA ILE A 154 -9.20 -16.60 13.38
C ILE A 154 -10.56 -15.96 13.62
N GLY A 155 -10.65 -14.62 13.68
CA GLY A 155 -11.92 -13.91 13.85
C GLY A 155 -12.89 -14.15 12.69
N TYR A 156 -12.40 -14.08 11.45
CA TYR A 156 -13.19 -14.35 10.25
C TYR A 156 -13.64 -15.81 10.18
N THR A 157 -12.74 -16.76 10.45
CA THR A 157 -13.02 -18.21 10.44
C THR A 157 -13.97 -18.59 11.55
N SER A 158 -13.85 -18.00 12.74
CA SER A 158 -14.78 -18.22 13.85
C SER A 158 -16.19 -17.72 13.53
N LEU A 159 -16.30 -16.53 12.92
CA LEU A 159 -17.60 -16.00 12.48
C LEU A 159 -18.18 -16.78 11.30
N SER A 160 -17.34 -17.23 10.35
CA SER A 160 -17.79 -17.99 9.19
C SER A 160 -18.18 -19.42 9.58
N ALA A 161 -17.42 -20.09 10.45
CA ALA A 161 -17.76 -21.39 11.02
C ALA A 161 -19.04 -21.32 11.87
N LYS A 162 -19.18 -20.32 12.77
CA LYS A 162 -20.45 -20.12 13.51
C LYS A 162 -21.63 -19.85 12.56
N ARG A 163 -21.41 -19.15 11.44
CA ARG A 163 -22.46 -18.91 10.42
C ARG A 163 -22.74 -20.16 9.58
N GLN A 164 -21.76 -21.01 9.31
CA GLN A 164 -21.93 -22.28 8.59
C GLN A 164 -22.64 -23.31 9.48
N LEU A 165 -22.26 -23.42 10.75
CA LEU A 165 -22.93 -24.25 11.74
C LEU A 165 -24.39 -23.82 11.93
N LYS A 166 -24.68 -22.52 12.07
CA LYS A 166 -26.07 -22.04 12.14
C LYS A 166 -26.87 -22.34 10.86
N LYS A 167 -26.24 -22.27 9.68
CA LYS A 167 -26.89 -22.66 8.43
C LYS A 167 -27.17 -24.17 8.38
N GLN A 168 -26.22 -24.98 8.82
CA GLN A 168 -26.37 -26.44 8.89
C GLN A 168 -27.41 -26.85 9.95
N GLU A 169 -27.47 -26.17 11.11
CA GLU A 169 -28.51 -26.37 12.12
C GLU A 169 -29.89 -25.94 11.61
N GLU A 170 -30.01 -24.80 10.92
CA GLU A 170 -31.27 -24.36 10.31
C GLU A 170 -31.73 -25.33 9.19
N GLU A 171 -30.80 -25.86 8.40
CA GLU A 171 -31.08 -26.87 7.38
C GLU A 171 -31.44 -28.23 7.99
N ALA A 172 -30.74 -28.67 9.03
CA ALA A 172 -31.04 -29.92 9.75
C ALA A 172 -32.41 -29.86 10.45
N VAL A 173 -32.73 -28.74 11.13
CA VAL A 173 -34.05 -28.54 11.75
C VAL A 173 -35.16 -28.44 10.68
N ALA A 174 -34.86 -27.86 9.50
CA ALA A 174 -35.80 -27.86 8.39
C ALA A 174 -36.02 -29.25 7.80
N GLU A 175 -34.98 -30.07 7.67
CA GLU A 175 -35.09 -31.47 7.21
C GLU A 175 -35.83 -32.36 8.22
N GLU A 176 -35.62 -32.14 9.51
CA GLU A 176 -36.26 -32.91 10.58
C GLU A 176 -37.77 -32.62 10.67
N LYS A 177 -38.18 -31.34 10.53
CA LYS A 177 -39.60 -30.93 10.45
C LYS A 177 -40.33 -31.49 9.22
N VAL A 178 -39.55 -31.81 8.20
CA VAL A 178 -40.02 -32.27 6.91
C VAL A 178 -40.08 -33.81 6.83
N LYS A 179 -39.38 -34.51 7.72
CA LYS A 179 -39.36 -35.97 7.84
C LYS A 179 -40.55 -36.46 8.66
N VAL A 180 -41.76 -36.14 8.21
CA VAL A 180 -42.99 -36.66 8.81
C VAL A 180 -43.36 -37.98 8.12
N ASN A 181 -43.60 -39.06 8.88
CA ASN A 181 -44.00 -40.35 8.31
C ASN A 181 -45.42 -40.25 7.72
N PRO A 182 -45.59 -40.35 6.39
CA PRO A 182 -46.84 -40.01 5.71
C PRO A 182 -48.01 -40.93 6.08
N TYR A 183 -47.73 -42.19 6.45
CA TYR A 183 -48.75 -43.16 6.87
C TYR A 183 -49.34 -42.84 8.25
N LYS A 184 -48.53 -42.25 9.14
CA LYS A 184 -48.97 -41.86 10.49
C LYS A 184 -49.90 -40.65 10.43
N VAL A 185 -49.55 -39.65 9.63
CA VAL A 185 -50.35 -38.43 9.43
C VAL A 185 -51.63 -38.74 8.66
N ALA A 186 -51.60 -39.62 7.66
CA ALA A 186 -52.78 -40.05 6.92
C ALA A 186 -53.81 -40.74 7.84
N LYS A 187 -53.34 -41.57 8.77
CA LYS A 187 -54.18 -42.26 9.78
C LYS A 187 -54.80 -41.28 10.79
N GLU A 188 -54.04 -40.27 11.21
CA GLU A 188 -54.51 -39.27 12.19
C GLU A 188 -55.41 -38.18 11.57
N THR A 189 -55.19 -37.84 10.28
CA THR A 189 -55.92 -36.75 9.61
C THR A 189 -57.02 -37.20 8.64
N GLY A 190 -57.18 -38.51 8.44
CA GLY A 190 -58.22 -39.11 7.58
C GLY A 190 -58.08 -38.80 6.08
N LYS A 191 -56.88 -38.37 5.63
CA LYS A 191 -56.59 -37.97 4.24
C LYS A 191 -55.78 -39.06 3.53
N SER A 192 -55.88 -39.14 2.20
CA SER A 192 -55.11 -40.11 1.41
C SER A 192 -53.61 -39.80 1.47
N VAL A 193 -52.80 -40.85 1.48
CA VAL A 193 -51.32 -40.79 1.58
C VAL A 193 -50.73 -39.88 0.50
N GLU A 194 -51.29 -39.91 -0.71
CA GLU A 194 -50.86 -39.08 -1.84
C GLU A 194 -51.06 -37.58 -1.59
N GLN A 195 -52.14 -37.17 -0.93
CA GLN A 195 -52.39 -35.76 -0.61
C GLN A 195 -51.46 -35.24 0.48
N VAL A 196 -51.03 -36.11 1.39
CA VAL A 196 -50.04 -35.78 2.44
C VAL A 196 -48.66 -35.59 1.80
N VAL A 197 -48.26 -36.50 0.91
CA VAL A 197 -46.98 -36.40 0.17
C VAL A 197 -46.95 -35.14 -0.68
N ALA A 198 -47.99 -34.88 -1.49
CA ALA A 198 -48.04 -33.69 -2.35
C ALA A 198 -48.04 -32.36 -1.58
N LYS A 199 -48.61 -32.32 -0.37
CA LYS A 199 -48.55 -31.13 0.50
C LYS A 199 -47.16 -30.94 1.11
N THR A 200 -46.56 -32.02 1.62
CA THR A 200 -45.19 -31.95 2.16
C THR A 200 -44.17 -31.59 1.10
N GLU A 201 -44.32 -32.04 -0.14
CA GLU A 201 -43.46 -31.67 -1.27
C GLU A 201 -43.62 -30.20 -1.66
N LYS A 202 -44.85 -29.69 -1.72
CA LYS A 202 -45.09 -28.25 -1.97
C LYS A 202 -44.55 -27.36 -0.86
N GLU A 203 -44.58 -27.80 0.39
CA GLU A 203 -44.00 -27.06 1.52
C GLU A 203 -42.48 -27.13 1.53
N LYS A 204 -41.90 -28.31 1.23
CA LYS A 204 -40.45 -28.49 1.01
C LYS A 204 -39.92 -27.55 -0.08
N GLU A 205 -40.62 -27.47 -1.21
CA GLU A 205 -40.20 -26.66 -2.35
C GLU A 205 -40.30 -25.15 -2.04
N LYS A 206 -41.37 -24.72 -1.37
CA LYS A 206 -41.50 -23.32 -0.90
C LYS A 206 -40.43 -22.95 0.13
N ALA A 207 -40.08 -23.85 1.05
CA ALA A 207 -39.02 -23.63 2.02
C ALA A 207 -37.65 -23.53 1.35
N ARG A 208 -37.34 -24.41 0.40
CA ARG A 208 -36.09 -24.36 -0.40
C ARG A 208 -35.99 -23.07 -1.21
N ALA A 209 -37.07 -22.65 -1.88
CA ALA A 209 -37.09 -21.40 -2.64
C ALA A 209 -36.91 -20.15 -1.76
N GLN A 210 -37.44 -20.14 -0.53
CA GLN A 210 -37.24 -19.04 0.41
C GLN A 210 -35.83 -19.01 1.01
N ALA A 211 -35.25 -20.18 1.30
CA ALA A 211 -33.86 -20.30 1.78
C ALA A 211 -32.86 -19.84 0.70
N GLU A 212 -33.09 -20.21 -0.56
CA GLU A 212 -32.23 -19.81 -1.68
C GLU A 212 -32.27 -18.28 -1.92
N LYS A 213 -33.46 -17.66 -1.82
CA LYS A 213 -33.60 -16.19 -1.89
C LYS A 213 -32.87 -15.47 -0.74
N LYS A 214 -32.95 -16.00 0.48
CA LYS A 214 -32.22 -15.43 1.63
C LYS A 214 -30.70 -15.59 1.50
N ASN A 215 -30.22 -16.68 0.90
CA ASN A 215 -28.80 -16.89 0.65
C ASN A 215 -28.24 -15.98 -0.45
N LYS A 216 -28.97 -15.77 -1.56
CA LYS A 216 -28.57 -14.83 -2.63
C LYS A 216 -28.53 -13.36 -2.17
N GLY A 217 -29.44 -12.95 -1.28
CA GLY A 217 -29.41 -11.60 -0.69
C GLY A 217 -28.19 -11.34 0.20
N LYS A 218 -27.70 -12.37 0.91
CA LYS A 218 -26.52 -12.25 1.80
C LYS A 218 -25.18 -12.37 1.04
N SER A 219 -25.13 -13.03 -0.11
CA SER A 219 -23.92 -13.11 -0.94
C SER A 219 -23.66 -11.80 -1.68
N ASN A 220 -24.71 -11.16 -2.22
CA ASN A 220 -24.58 -9.88 -2.95
C ASN A 220 -24.21 -8.71 -2.04
N ALA A 221 -24.70 -8.69 -0.79
CA ALA A 221 -24.28 -7.69 0.20
C ALA A 221 -22.79 -7.81 0.58
N LYS A 222 -22.24 -9.03 0.55
CA LYS A 222 -20.83 -9.30 0.90
C LYS A 222 -19.85 -9.16 -0.26
N ALA A 223 -20.27 -9.45 -1.48
CA ALA A 223 -19.45 -9.18 -2.66
C ALA A 223 -19.14 -7.67 -2.79
N ASN A 224 -20.09 -6.81 -2.44
CA ASN A 224 -19.86 -5.37 -2.35
C ASN A 224 -18.90 -4.95 -1.21
N GLU A 225 -18.81 -5.70 -0.11
CA GLU A 225 -17.85 -5.41 0.97
C GLU A 225 -16.42 -5.85 0.63
N ILE A 226 -16.24 -6.93 -0.15
CA ILE A 226 -14.92 -7.47 -0.49
C ILE A 226 -14.26 -6.68 -1.64
N ILE A 227 -15.04 -6.16 -2.59
CA ILE A 227 -14.52 -5.35 -3.71
C ILE A 227 -14.02 -3.96 -3.23
N LEU A 228 -14.47 -3.48 -2.07
CA LEU A 228 -14.02 -2.21 -1.48
C LEU A 228 -12.58 -2.25 -0.90
N ALA A 229 -11.92 -3.42 -0.87
CA ALA A 229 -10.57 -3.55 -0.34
C ALA A 229 -9.46 -3.21 -1.36
N ASP A 230 -9.79 -2.99 -2.64
CA ASP A 230 -8.79 -2.83 -3.72
C ASP A 230 -9.03 -1.57 -4.59
N GLU A 231 -9.87 -0.62 -4.15
CA GLU A 231 -9.95 0.69 -4.80
C GLU A 231 -9.06 1.72 -4.07
N PRO A 232 -8.31 2.57 -4.81
CA PRO A 232 -7.59 3.69 -4.20
C PRO A 232 -8.60 4.54 -3.42
N ALA A 233 -8.23 4.91 -2.19
CA ALA A 233 -9.09 5.63 -1.26
C ALA A 233 -9.79 6.79 -1.97
N LYS A 234 -11.09 6.65 -2.26
CA LYS A 234 -11.89 7.75 -2.79
C LYS A 234 -11.87 8.88 -1.76
N ASP A 235 -11.40 10.05 -2.18
CA ASP A 235 -11.42 11.30 -1.41
C ASP A 235 -12.86 11.83 -1.28
N THR A 236 -13.74 10.99 -0.77
CA THR A 236 -15.16 11.26 -0.59
C THR A 236 -15.48 11.16 0.88
N GLN A 237 -15.77 12.30 1.49
CA GLN A 237 -16.16 12.37 2.89
C GLN A 237 -17.60 11.87 3.06
N ARG A 238 -17.80 11.02 4.07
CA ARG A 238 -19.13 10.50 4.42
C ARG A 238 -19.96 11.62 5.04
N VAL A 239 -20.94 12.13 4.29
CA VAL A 239 -21.87 13.15 4.79
C VAL A 239 -23.09 12.48 5.43
N THR A 240 -23.54 13.02 6.57
CA THR A 240 -24.68 12.50 7.35
C THR A 240 -26.03 12.55 6.62
N GLY A 241 -26.13 13.32 5.53
CA GLY A 241 -27.32 13.41 4.69
C GLY A 241 -27.27 14.59 3.73
N PRO A 242 -28.26 14.71 2.82
CA PRO A 242 -28.36 15.83 1.89
C PRO A 242 -28.59 17.14 2.66
N LYS A 243 -27.60 18.05 2.66
CA LYS A 243 -27.76 19.40 3.24
C LYS A 243 -28.31 20.36 2.19
N PRO A 244 -29.28 21.22 2.54
CA PRO A 244 -29.79 22.22 1.61
C PRO A 244 -28.71 23.27 1.33
N ILE A 245 -28.69 23.81 0.11
CA ILE A 245 -27.73 24.87 -0.31
C ILE A 245 -27.79 26.13 0.57
N THR A 246 -28.92 26.38 1.23
CA THR A 246 -29.08 27.47 2.20
C THR A 246 -28.23 27.26 3.46
N ALA A 247 -27.92 26.02 3.83
CA ALA A 247 -27.04 25.73 4.97
C ALA A 247 -25.57 26.07 4.69
N ALA A 248 -25.20 26.21 3.42
CA ALA A 248 -23.88 26.69 2.99
C ALA A 248 -23.86 28.21 2.71
N GLY A 249 -24.89 28.95 3.15
CA GLY A 249 -24.97 30.41 3.01
C GLY A 249 -25.46 30.92 1.65
N SER A 250 -25.87 30.04 0.73
CA SER A 250 -26.38 30.47 -0.57
C SER A 250 -27.80 31.04 -0.48
N THR A 251 -27.99 32.24 -1.04
CA THR A 251 -29.28 32.94 -1.13
C THR A 251 -30.07 32.62 -2.41
N TYR A 252 -29.55 31.74 -3.28
CA TYR A 252 -30.15 31.41 -4.57
C TYR A 252 -31.43 30.57 -4.42
N LYS A 253 -32.57 31.13 -4.88
CA LYS A 253 -33.87 30.44 -4.90
C LYS A 253 -34.09 29.79 -6.26
N SER A 254 -33.96 28.47 -6.35
CA SER A 254 -34.06 27.72 -7.62
C SER A 254 -35.49 27.44 -8.10
N GLY A 255 -36.53 27.83 -7.36
CA GLY A 255 -37.95 27.60 -7.70
C GLY A 255 -38.40 26.13 -7.75
N ARG A 256 -37.48 25.16 -7.59
CA ARG A 256 -37.78 23.72 -7.68
C ARG A 256 -38.62 23.19 -6.52
N LYS A 257 -38.48 23.78 -5.32
CA LYS A 257 -39.30 23.41 -4.15
C LYS A 257 -40.78 23.73 -4.38
N GLU A 258 -41.09 24.92 -4.88
CA GLU A 258 -42.46 25.34 -5.17
C GLU A 258 -43.11 24.45 -6.24
N LYS A 259 -42.37 24.09 -7.30
CA LYS A 259 -42.85 23.13 -8.31
C LYS A 259 -43.12 21.74 -7.73
N ALA A 260 -42.22 21.23 -6.89
CA ALA A 260 -42.37 19.91 -6.26
C ALA A 260 -43.53 19.86 -5.25
N GLU A 261 -43.77 20.94 -4.51
CA GLU A 261 -44.92 21.05 -3.61
C GLU A 261 -46.23 21.18 -4.38
N LEU A 262 -46.26 21.96 -5.46
CA LEU A 262 -47.42 22.05 -6.35
C LEU A 262 -47.77 20.69 -6.97
N GLU A 263 -46.75 19.92 -7.36
CA GLU A 263 -46.94 18.58 -7.92
C GLU A 263 -47.41 17.58 -6.87
N ARG A 264 -46.89 17.65 -5.63
CA ARG A 264 -47.42 16.87 -4.50
C ARG A 264 -48.86 17.22 -4.18
N GLN A 265 -49.22 18.51 -4.17
CA GLN A 265 -50.59 18.95 -3.93
C GLN A 265 -51.51 18.48 -5.06
N ARG A 266 -51.08 18.55 -6.32
CA ARG A 266 -51.82 18.01 -7.47
C ARG A 266 -51.98 16.48 -7.39
N ALA A 267 -50.95 15.75 -6.96
CA ALA A 267 -51.00 14.30 -6.77
C ALA A 267 -51.93 13.92 -5.60
N ALA A 268 -51.87 14.64 -4.49
CA ALA A 268 -52.76 14.47 -3.35
C ALA A 268 -54.22 14.80 -3.71
N ALA A 269 -54.45 15.87 -4.47
CA ALA A 269 -55.77 16.23 -4.99
C ALA A 269 -56.32 15.17 -5.95
N LYS A 270 -55.48 14.59 -6.83
CA LYS A 270 -55.86 13.47 -7.71
C LYS A 270 -56.16 12.19 -6.92
N ALA A 271 -55.43 11.92 -5.85
CA ALA A 271 -55.70 10.80 -4.96
C ALA A 271 -57.01 10.99 -4.17
N ALA A 272 -57.27 12.21 -3.68
CA ALA A 272 -58.49 12.57 -2.97
C ALA A 272 -59.73 12.65 -3.87
N ALA A 273 -59.57 13.01 -5.16
CA ALA A 273 -60.66 13.05 -6.14
C ALA A 273 -61.25 11.66 -6.44
N GLY A 274 -60.56 10.58 -6.07
CA GLY A 274 -61.04 9.20 -6.22
C GLY A 274 -61.15 8.77 -7.70
N THR A 275 -60.84 7.51 -7.99
CA THR A 275 -61.05 6.98 -9.34
C THR A 275 -62.53 6.61 -9.52
N THR A 276 -63.21 7.18 -10.52
CA THR A 276 -64.62 6.91 -10.88
C THR A 276 -64.84 5.53 -11.51
N ARG A 277 -64.29 4.46 -10.92
CA ARG A 277 -64.49 3.09 -11.41
C ARG A 277 -64.82 2.15 -10.25
N PRO A 278 -66.10 1.78 -10.05
CA PRO A 278 -66.48 0.86 -8.99
C PRO A 278 -65.93 -0.54 -9.28
N LYS A 279 -64.96 -0.99 -8.48
CA LYS A 279 -64.55 -2.40 -8.39
C LYS A 279 -65.53 -3.12 -7.47
N ASN A 280 -66.70 -3.49 -7.99
CA ASN A 280 -67.53 -4.62 -7.54
C ASN A 280 -68.80 -4.69 -8.41
N ALA A 281 -68.65 -5.09 -9.68
CA ALA A 281 -69.74 -5.60 -10.48
C ALA A 281 -69.53 -7.11 -10.68
N THR A 282 -69.71 -7.87 -9.61
CA THR A 282 -69.84 -9.34 -9.67
C THR A 282 -71.23 -9.68 -10.22
N GLY A 283 -71.30 -10.00 -11.52
CA GLY A 283 -72.51 -10.51 -12.19
C GLY A 283 -72.25 -11.93 -12.72
N LYS A 284 -72.85 -12.91 -12.04
CA LYS A 284 -72.82 -14.35 -12.31
C LYS A 284 -73.21 -14.68 -13.77
N SER A 285 -72.38 -15.44 -14.50
CA SER A 285 -72.87 -16.28 -15.61
C SER A 285 -72.90 -17.74 -15.15
N LYS A 286 -74.11 -18.24 -14.84
CA LYS A 286 -74.39 -19.67 -14.66
C LYS A 286 -74.42 -20.30 -16.04
N ASN A 287 -73.47 -21.19 -16.35
CA ASN A 287 -73.54 -22.00 -17.56
C ASN A 287 -74.52 -23.16 -17.33
N LYS A 288 -75.67 -23.11 -18.01
CA LYS A 288 -76.75 -24.12 -17.96
C LYS A 288 -76.39 -25.22 -18.94
N LYS A 289 -75.99 -26.41 -18.44
CA LYS A 289 -75.93 -27.63 -19.26
C LYS A 289 -77.36 -28.02 -19.64
N THR A 290 -77.70 -27.90 -20.91
CA THR A 290 -78.83 -28.59 -21.53
C THR A 290 -78.49 -30.07 -21.67
N THR A 291 -79.47 -30.92 -21.34
CA THR A 291 -79.44 -32.37 -21.50
C THR A 291 -80.65 -32.75 -22.35
N LYS A 292 -80.41 -33.72 -23.24
CA LYS A 292 -81.28 -34.35 -24.26
C LYS A 292 -81.19 -33.75 -25.65
#